data_AF-A0A951R4P0-F1
#
_entry.id   AF-A0A951R4P0-F1
#
_cell.length_a   1.000
_cell.length_b   1.000
_cell.length_c   1.000
_cell.angle_alpha   90.00
_cell.angle_beta   90.00
_cell.angle_gamma   90.00
#
_symmetry.space_group_name_H-M   'P 1'
#
loop_
_entity.id
_entity.type
_entity.pdbx_description
1 polymer ?
#
loop_
_entity_poly.entity_id
_entity_poly.type
_entity_poly.pdbx_seq_one_letter_code
_entity_poly.pdbx_strand_id
1 'polypeptide(L)' 'MSKQRSEEVRIPVSFKKTPEELSIYNYIKDNSTMIGQSAFIKQLVMEEMKRKGEWKF' A
#
# COMPACT_ATOMS: atom_id res chain seq x y z
N MET A 1 0.08 -26.16 -21.09
CA MET A 1 -0.79 -25.19 -20.40
C MET A 1 0.05 -23.98 -20.00
N SER A 2 -0.11 -22.87 -20.72
CA SER A 2 0.53 -21.60 -20.38
C SER A 2 -0.03 -21.10 -19.06
N LYS A 3 0.80 -21.00 -18.02
CA LYS A 3 0.44 -20.24 -16.82
C LYS A 3 0.17 -18.81 -17.29
N GLN A 4 -1.10 -18.38 -17.30
CA GLN A 4 -1.43 -16.95 -17.40
C GLN A 4 -0.71 -16.28 -16.23
N ARG A 5 0.44 -15.66 -16.50
CA ARG A 5 1.09 -14.78 -15.55
C ARG A 5 0.12 -13.63 -15.34
N SER A 6 -0.32 -13.42 -14.10
CA SER A 6 -1.00 -12.18 -13.73
C SER A 6 -0.09 -11.02 -14.12
N GLU A 7 -0.56 -10.13 -14.98
CA GLU A 7 0.19 -8.93 -15.33
C GLU A 7 0.35 -8.07 -14.07
N GLU A 8 1.59 -7.75 -13.69
CA GLU A 8 1.87 -6.89 -12.54
C GLU A 8 1.72 -5.42 -12.94
N VAL A 9 0.82 -4.69 -12.28
CA VAL A 9 0.73 -3.23 -12.39
C VAL A 9 1.38 -2.59 -11.17
N ARG A 10 2.19 -1.53 -11.36
CA ARG A 10 2.95 -0.87 -10.29
C ARG A 10 2.56 0.60 -10.15
N ILE A 11 2.41 1.07 -8.91
CA ILE A 11 2.26 2.48 -8.57
C ILE A 11 3.58 2.94 -7.92
N PRO A 12 4.39 3.78 -8.58
CA PRO A 12 5.58 4.35 -7.96
C PRO A 12 5.18 5.43 -6.95
N VAL A 13 5.68 5.33 -5.72
CA VAL A 13 5.47 6.32 -4.65
C VAL A 13 6.83 6.77 -4.13
N SER A 14 7.05 8.08 -4.13
CA SER A 14 8.25 8.73 -3.61
C SER A 14 7.87 9.68 -2.49
N PHE A 15 8.70 9.76 -1.45
CA PHE A 15 8.48 10.65 -0.31
C PHE A 15 9.46 11.82 -0.34
N LYS A 16 8.95 13.04 -0.14
CA LYS A 16 9.77 14.24 0.05
C LYS A 16 10.39 14.25 1.45
N LYS A 17 11.52 14.94 1.61
CA LYS A 17 12.20 15.09 2.91
C LYS A 17 11.56 16.16 3.81
N THR A 18 10.27 16.44 3.65
CA THR A 18 9.54 17.33 4.55
C THR A 18 9.12 16.56 5.81
N PRO A 19 8.95 17.22 6.97
CA PRO A 19 8.55 16.54 8.20
C PRO A 19 7.25 15.73 8.07
N GLU A 20 6.28 16.26 7.32
CA GLU A 20 4.98 15.61 7.08
C GLU A 20 5.15 14.30 6.31
N GLU A 21 5.82 14.31 5.15
CA GLU A 21 6.00 13.09 4.36
C GLU A 21 6.94 12.09 5.01
N LEU A 22 7.95 12.56 5.77
CA LEU A 22 8.80 11.68 6.57
C LEU A 22 8.02 10.99 7.68
N SER A 23 7.02 11.64 8.27
CA SER A 23 6.16 11.01 9.29
C SER A 23 5.36 9.85 8.70
N ILE A 24 4.81 10.02 7.49
CA ILE A 24 4.10 8.97 6.74
C ILE A 24 5.06 7.83 6.37
N TYR A 25 6.24 8.17 5.83
CA TYR A 25 7.27 7.19 5.48
C TYR A 25 7.68 6.34 6.68
N ASN A 26 7.97 6.96 7.82
CA ASN A 26 8.37 6.26 9.04
C ASN A 26 7.23 5.39 9.57
N TYR A 27 6.00 5.89 9.58
CA TYR A 27 4.84 5.10 9.97
C TYR A 27 4.69 3.81 9.14
N ILE A 28 4.80 3.92 7.81
CA ILE A 28 4.75 2.74 6.93
C ILE A 28 5.93 1.80 7.25
N LYS A 29 7.13 2.34 7.41
CA LYS A 29 8.34 1.54 7.66
C LYS A 29 8.24 0.76 8.96
N ASP A 30 7.77 1.38 10.03
CA ASP A 30 7.73 0.79 11.37
C ASP A 30 6.60 -0.25 11.50
N ASN A 31 5.46 -0.02 10.84
CA ASN A 31 4.28 -0.90 10.96
C ASN A 31 4.23 -2.03 9.91
N SER A 32 5.09 -2.00 8.89
CA SER A 32 5.07 -3.00 7.81
C SER A 32 6.02 -4.18 8.01
N THR A 33 6.68 -4.28 9.17
CA THR A 33 7.75 -5.26 9.44
C THR A 33 7.35 -6.72 9.23
N MET A 34 6.11 -7.11 9.56
CA MET A 34 5.64 -8.49 9.44
C MET A 34 5.11 -8.86 8.05
N ILE A 35 4.45 -7.93 7.36
CA ILE A 35 3.70 -8.22 6.12
C ILE A 35 4.31 -7.57 4.87
N GLY A 36 5.32 -6.72 5.03
CA GLY A 36 5.93 -5.95 3.97
C GLY A 36 5.15 -4.67 3.63
N GLN A 37 5.87 -3.65 3.16
CA GLN A 37 5.34 -2.30 2.89
C GLN A 37 4.16 -2.32 1.93
N SER A 38 4.26 -3.07 0.83
CA SER A 38 3.20 -3.12 -0.17
C SER A 38 1.92 -3.78 0.35
N ALA A 39 2.02 -4.83 1.18
CA ALA A 39 0.85 -5.47 1.76
C ALA A 39 0.18 -4.56 2.79
N PHE A 40 1.00 -3.91 3.63
CA PHE A 40 0.53 -2.95 4.61
C PHE A 40 -0.23 -1.77 3.98
N ILE A 41 0.34 -1.13 2.95
CA ILE A 41 -0.33 -0.04 2.23
C ILE A 41 -1.66 -0.52 1.61
N LYS A 42 -1.68 -1.70 0.99
CA LYS A 42 -2.91 -2.27 0.41
C LYS A 42 -3.98 -2.51 1.46
N GLN A 43 -3.60 -2.96 2.66
CA GLN A 43 -4.53 -3.15 3.77
C GLN A 43 -5.14 -1.80 4.19
N LEU A 44 -4.32 -0.76 4.39
CA LEU A 44 -4.82 0.57 4.76
C LEU A 44 -5.79 1.14 3.70
N VAL A 45 -5.44 1.00 2.41
CA VAL A 45 -6.31 1.46 1.32
C VAL A 45 -7.61 0.65 1.27
N MET A 46 -7.55 -0.66 1.46
CA MET A 46 -8.74 -1.52 1.50
C MET A 46 -9.65 -1.18 2.68
N GLU A 47 -9.10 -0.94 3.88
CA GLU A 47 -9.86 -0.51 5.05
C GLU A 47 -10.56 0.82 4.80
N GLU A 48 -9.88 1.76 4.15
CA GLU A 48 -10.48 3.04 3.76
C GLU A 48 -11.62 2.89 2.74
N MET A 49 -11.42 2.06 1.72
CA MET A 49 -12.46 1.75 0.72
C MET A 49 -13.68 1.10 1.38
N LYS A 50 -13.46 0.18 2.33
CA LYS A 50 -14.56 -0.44 3.10
C LYS A 50 -15.30 0.59 3.94
N ARG A 51 -14.57 1.47 4.64
CA ARG A 51 -15.15 2.56 5.44
C ARG A 51 -16.03 3.50 4.62
N LYS A 52 -15.66 3.74 3.36
CA LYS A 52 -16.41 4.58 2.41
C LYS A 52 -17.53 3.85 1.65
N GLY A 53 -17.65 2.53 1.78
CA GLY A 53 -18.57 1.74 0.97
C GLY A 53 -18.16 1.63 -0.51
N GLU A 54 -16.89 1.91 -0.82
CA GLU A 54 -16.32 1.87 -2.18
C GLU A 54 -15.70 0.52 -2.52
N TRP A 55 -15.59 -0.39 -1.54
CA TRP A 55 -15.08 -1.74 -1.74
C TRP A 55 -16.12 -2.63 -2.43
N LYS A 56 -15.81 -3.11 -3.64
CA LYS A 56 -16.76 -3.84 -4.53
C LYS A 56 -16.42 -5.31 -4.76
N PHE A 57 -15.48 -5.88 -3.99
CA PHE A 57 -15.04 -7.27 -4.11
C PHE A 57 -15.52 -8.14 -2.96
#